data_AF-A0A8B8GHR3-F1
#
_entry.id   AF-A0A8B8GHR3-F1
#
_cell.length_a   1.000
_cell.length_b   1.000
_cell.length_c   1.000
_cell.angle_alpha   90.00
_cell.angle_beta   90.00
_cell.angle_gamma   90.00
#
_symmetry.space_group_name_H-M   'P 1'
#
loop_
_entity.id
_entity.type
_entity.pdbx_description
1 polymer ?
#
loop_
_entity_poly.entity_id
_entity_poly.type
_entity_poly.pdbx_seq_one_letter_code
_entity_poly.pdbx_strand_id
1 'polypeptide(L)'
;MVDEVHKYVYDLKINPKFHKYLIGINGVNVKKIRYLTNTRIIFPPETDSTNENITIVGKKENVNKAKAKFEVMITDIDNVIKEHVKINEKYRGTLVVNQKECLHKSLR
;
A
#
# COMPACT_ATOMS: atom_id res chain seq x y z
N MET A 1 28.32 -0.52 30.34
CA MET A 1 26.90 -0.91 30.53
C MET A 1 26.09 0.06 29.68
N VAL A 2 25.36 -0.30 28.64
CA VAL A 2 24.85 -1.55 28.04
C VAL A 2 24.63 -1.18 26.57
N ASP A 3 24.90 -2.02 25.60
CA ASP A 3 23.88 -2.95 25.13
C ASP A 3 24.59 -4.04 24.35
N GLU A 4 24.53 -5.26 24.88
CA GLU A 4 24.71 -6.46 24.09
C GLU A 4 23.86 -6.35 22.82
N VAL A 5 24.51 -6.70 21.72
CA VAL A 5 24.04 -6.57 20.35
C VAL A 5 22.86 -7.52 20.15
N HIS A 6 21.68 -7.14 20.64
CA HIS A 6 20.42 -7.82 20.37
C HIS A 6 20.01 -7.50 18.93
N LYS A 7 20.68 -8.15 17.99
CA LYS A 7 20.31 -8.19 16.58
C LYS A 7 19.02 -9.00 16.47
N TYR A 8 17.89 -8.34 16.65
CA TYR A 8 16.59 -8.93 16.42
C TYR A 8 16.25 -8.77 14.94
N VAL A 9 16.01 -9.91 14.28
CA VAL A 9 15.57 -9.98 12.90
C VAL A 9 14.12 -10.43 12.92
N TYR A 10 13.27 -9.71 12.20
CA TYR A 10 11.87 -10.07 12.02
C TYR A 10 11.52 -10.03 10.53
N ASP A 11 11.04 -11.16 10.03
CA ASP A 11 10.45 -11.30 8.71
C ASP A 11 8.96 -11.01 8.77
N LEU A 12 8.51 -10.08 7.92
CA LEU A 12 7.12 -9.69 7.77
C LEU A 12 6.65 -10.06 6.36
N LYS A 13 5.65 -10.93 6.26
CA LYS A 13 5.07 -11.36 4.97
C LYS A 13 3.94 -10.41 4.57
N ILE A 14 4.10 -9.71 3.45
CA ILE A 14 3.14 -8.75 2.92
C ILE A 14 3.02 -8.92 1.41
N ASN A 15 1.79 -8.86 0.88
CA ASN A 15 1.60 -8.97 -0.55
C ASN A 15 2.43 -7.92 -1.31
N PRO A 16 3.08 -8.30 -2.42
CA PRO A 16 3.93 -7.40 -3.20
C PRO A 16 3.19 -6.18 -3.75
N LYS A 17 1.86 -6.26 -3.89
CA LYS A 17 0.99 -5.13 -4.24
C LYS A 17 1.12 -3.96 -3.26
N PHE A 18 1.30 -4.24 -1.97
CA PHE A 18 1.43 -3.22 -0.92
C PHE A 18 2.86 -2.69 -0.78
N HIS A 19 3.87 -3.41 -1.28
CA HIS A 19 5.27 -2.98 -1.17
C HIS A 19 5.50 -1.58 -1.77
N LYS A 20 4.93 -1.31 -2.95
CA LYS A 20 5.03 0.00 -3.61
C LYS A 20 4.48 1.14 -2.75
N TYR A 21 3.36 0.89 -2.07
CA TYR A 21 2.72 1.87 -1.18
C TYR A 21 3.50 2.06 0.13
N LEU A 22 4.03 0.97 0.71
CA LEU A 22 4.83 1.02 1.94
C LEU A 22 6.16 1.75 1.75
N ILE A 23 6.81 1.58 0.60
CA ILE A 23 7.99 2.35 0.22
C ILE A 23 7.61 3.83 0.05
N GLY A 24 6.48 4.07 -0.62
CA GLY A 24 5.95 5.40 -0.94
C GLY A 24 6.74 6.09 -2.07
N ILE A 25 6.32 7.30 -2.42
CA ILE A 25 6.95 8.09 -3.48
C ILE A 25 8.43 8.31 -3.12
N ASN A 26 9.33 7.86 -4.01
CA ASN A 26 10.78 7.98 -3.85
C ASN A 26 11.38 7.36 -2.56
N GLY A 27 10.66 6.41 -1.94
CA GLY A 27 11.10 5.78 -0.68
C GLY A 27 11.09 6.73 0.53
N VAL A 28 10.38 7.86 0.46
CA VAL A 28 10.33 8.84 1.56
C VAL A 28 9.69 8.24 2.81
N ASN A 29 8.63 7.44 2.64
CA ASN A 29 7.88 6.88 3.76
C ASN A 29 8.73 5.87 4.54
N VAL A 30 9.34 4.91 3.82
CA VAL A 30 10.27 3.95 4.42
C VAL A 30 11.48 4.64 5.08
N LYS A 31 12.06 5.69 4.46
CA LYS A 31 13.16 6.46 5.05
C LYS A 31 12.76 7.11 6.37
N LYS A 32 11.54 7.67 6.44
CA LYS A 32 11.01 8.29 7.65
C LYS A 32 10.83 7.27 8.77
N ILE A 33 10.27 6.09 8.47
CA ILE A 33 10.14 5.01 9.46
C ILE A 33 11.52 4.57 9.93
N ARG A 34 12.43 4.31 8.99
CA ARG A 34 13.82 3.90 9.26
C ARG A 34 14.53 4.88 10.22
N TYR A 35 14.36 6.18 10.02
CA TYR A 35 14.93 7.22 10.87
C TYR A 35 14.26 7.24 12.26
N LEU A 36 12.93 7.17 12.32
CA LEU A 36 12.17 7.23 13.57
C LEU A 36 12.38 6.01 14.47
N THR A 37 12.49 4.82 13.89
CA THR A 37 12.67 3.57 14.65
C THR A 37 14.15 3.18 14.77
N ASN A 38 15.04 3.85 14.04
CA ASN A 38 16.46 3.51 13.96
C ASN A 38 16.70 2.01 13.67
N THR A 39 15.87 1.43 12.78
CA THR A 39 15.95 0.03 12.33
C THR A 39 16.43 -0.05 10.89
N ARG A 40 17.08 -1.14 10.50
CA ARG A 40 17.38 -1.44 9.10
C ARG A 40 16.25 -2.25 8.49
N ILE A 41 15.64 -1.74 7.43
CA ILE A 41 14.55 -2.40 6.71
C ILE A 41 15.07 -2.78 5.34
N ILE A 42 14.91 -4.05 4.96
CA ILE A 42 15.37 -4.62 3.70
C ILE A 42 14.14 -5.11 2.96
N PHE A 43 13.94 -4.57 1.76
CA PHE A 43 12.89 -5.00 0.84
C PHE A 43 13.48 -5.97 -0.18
N PRO A 44 12.71 -6.99 -0.60
CA PRO A 44 13.13 -7.85 -1.68
C PRO A 44 13.09 -7.08 -3.00
N PRO A 45 13.98 -7.41 -3.96
CA PRO A 45 13.99 -6.78 -5.27
C PRO A 45 12.70 -7.09 -6.05
N GLU A 46 12.23 -6.14 -6.86
CA GLU A 46 11.00 -6.27 -7.66
C GLU A 46 11.07 -7.41 -8.70
N THR A 47 12.27 -7.89 -9.03
CA THR A 47 12.52 -9.03 -9.93
C THR A 47 11.96 -10.34 -9.40
N ASP A 48 11.88 -10.47 -8.07
CA ASP A 48 11.42 -11.65 -7.40
C ASP A 48 10.00 -11.42 -6.90
N SER A 49 9.04 -11.47 -7.82
CA SER A 49 7.60 -11.32 -7.52
C SER A 49 7.06 -12.37 -6.54
N THR A 50 7.84 -13.41 -6.24
CA THR A 50 7.56 -14.46 -5.25
C THR A 50 7.97 -14.06 -3.82
N ASN A 51 8.84 -13.05 -3.66
CA ASN A 51 9.34 -12.64 -2.36
C ASN A 51 8.44 -11.55 -1.74
N GLU A 52 7.50 -11.99 -0.93
CA GLU A 52 6.61 -11.17 -0.09
C GLU A 52 7.24 -10.82 1.28
N ASN A 53 8.52 -11.09 1.48
CA ASN A 53 9.19 -10.95 2.78
C ASN A 53 9.90 -9.59 2.94
N ILE A 54 9.44 -8.75 3.87
CA ILE A 54 10.18 -7.57 4.34
C ILE A 54 10.99 -7.97 5.56
N THR A 55 12.29 -7.76 5.53
CA THR A 55 13.17 -8.08 6.66
C THR A 55 13.48 -6.81 7.45
N ILE A 56 13.14 -6.81 8.74
CA ILE A 56 13.44 -5.72 9.67
C ILE A 56 14.51 -6.19 10.65
N VAL A 57 15.61 -5.45 10.76
CA VAL A 57 16.74 -5.76 11.63
C VAL A 57 17.01 -4.59 12.56
N GLY A 58 17.07 -4.85 13.87
CA GLY A 58 17.39 -3.83 14.86
C GLY A 58 17.22 -4.32 16.30
N LYS A 59 17.10 -3.38 17.24
CA LYS A 59 16.73 -3.69 18.63
C LYS A 59 15.28 -4.18 18.71
N LYS A 60 14.99 -5.13 19.60
CA LYS A 60 13.65 -5.73 19.76
C LYS A 60 12.52 -4.69 19.89
N GLU A 61 12.70 -3.66 20.72
CA GLU A 61 11.71 -2.58 20.89
C GLU A 61 11.49 -1.78 19.60
N ASN A 62 12.57 -1.48 18.89
CA ASN A 62 12.53 -0.70 17.66
C ASN A 62 11.86 -1.47 16.52
N VAL A 63 12.11 -2.78 16.43
CA VAL A 63 11.44 -3.67 15.48
C VAL A 63 9.95 -3.76 15.79
N ASN A 64 9.57 -3.84 17.06
CA ASN A 64 8.16 -3.85 17.46
C ASN A 64 7.44 -2.54 17.07
N LYS A 65 8.09 -1.38 17.29
CA LYS A 65 7.60 -0.07 16.84
C LYS A 65 7.46 0.02 15.31
N ALA A 66 8.43 -0.54 14.57
CA ALA A 66 8.37 -0.59 13.12
C ALA A 66 7.23 -1.47 12.63
N LYS A 67 7.05 -2.66 13.24
CA LYS A 67 5.95 -3.59 12.95
C LYS A 67 4.59 -2.91 13.14
N ALA A 68 4.35 -2.28 14.29
CA ALA A 68 3.09 -1.59 14.56
C ALA A 68 2.78 -0.50 13.51
N LYS A 69 3.80 0.24 13.05
CA LYS A 69 3.62 1.22 11.96
C LYS A 69 3.26 0.57 10.63
N PHE A 70 3.92 -0.54 10.29
CA PHE A 70 3.59 -1.27 9.06
C PHE A 70 2.17 -1.81 9.11
N GLU A 71 1.72 -2.38 10.23
CA GLU A 71 0.34 -2.87 10.40
C GLU A 71 -0.69 -1.75 10.17
N VAL A 72 -0.49 -0.58 10.76
CA VAL A 72 -1.37 0.58 10.56
C VAL A 72 -1.42 1.01 9.09
N MET A 73 -0.27 1.05 8.40
CA MET A 73 -0.24 1.40 6.98
C MET A 73 -0.96 0.37 6.11
N ILE A 74 -0.82 -0.92 6.41
CA ILE A 74 -1.49 -2.00 5.67
C ILE A 74 -3.01 -1.87 5.82
N THR A 75 -3.52 -1.63 7.03
CA THR A 75 -4.96 -1.43 7.28
C THR A 75 -5.51 -0.20 6.54
N ASP A 76 -4.76 0.91 6.54
CA ASP A 76 -5.15 2.13 5.82
C ASP A 76 -5.29 1.87 4.32
N ILE A 77 -4.29 1.21 3.72
CA ILE A 77 -4.31 0.88 2.29
C ILE A 77 -5.44 -0.09 1.94
N ASP A 78 -5.69 -1.10 2.77
CA ASP A 78 -6.81 -2.04 2.57
C ASP A 78 -8.16 -1.31 2.55
N ASN A 79 -8.36 -0.34 3.43
CA ASN A 79 -9.60 0.45 3.47
C ASN A 79 -9.77 1.30 2.20
N VAL A 80 -8.70 1.96 1.73
CA VAL A 80 -8.74 2.77 0.50
C VAL A 80 -9.07 1.93 -0.74
N ILE A 81 -8.48 0.73 -0.85
CA ILE A 81 -8.75 -0.19 -1.98
C ILE A 81 -10.19 -0.69 -1.96
N LYS A 82 -10.72 -1.04 -0.78
CA LYS A 82 -12.11 -1.46 -0.61
C LYS A 82 -13.10 -0.39 -1.06
N GLU A 83 -12.81 0.87 -0.76
CA GLU A 83 -13.65 1.99 -1.16
C GLU A 83 -13.65 2.19 -2.70
N HIS A 84 -12.49 2.07 -3.35
CA HIS A 84 -12.37 2.18 -4.81
C HIS A 84 -13.08 1.07 -5.59
N VAL A 85 -13.14 -0.16 -5.07
CA VAL A 85 -13.81 -1.29 -5.76
C VAL A 85 -15.32 -1.10 -5.85
N LYS A 86 -15.97 -0.48 -4.86
CA LYS A 86 -17.41 -0.20 -4.91
C LYS A 86 -17.81 0.74 -6.04
N ILE A 87 -16.90 1.61 -6.45
CA ILE A 87 -17.20 2.65 -7.44
C ILE A 87 -17.24 2.04 -8.84
N ASN A 88 -16.43 1.01 -9.13
CA ASN A 88 -16.32 0.43 -10.48
C ASN A 88 -17.48 -0.48 -10.90
N GLU A 89 -18.28 -1.00 -9.96
CA GLU A 89 -19.49 -1.76 -10.30
C GLU A 89 -20.66 -0.84 -10.66
N LYS A 90 -20.66 0.41 -10.17
CA LYS A 90 -21.78 1.35 -10.34
C LYS A 90 -21.78 2.10 -11.68
N TYR A 91 -20.64 2.18 -12.36
CA TYR A 91 -20.50 2.87 -13.66
C TYR A 91 -20.47 1.94 -14.88
N ARG A 92 -20.79 0.65 -14.71
CA ARG A 92 -20.97 -0.31 -15.83
C ARG A 92 -22.38 -0.30 -16.44
N GLY A 93 -23.21 0.69 -16.10
CA GLY A 93 -24.59 0.80 -16.58
C GLY A 93 -24.84 2.10 -17.35
N THR A 94 -24.93 1.97 -18.67
CA THR A 94 -25.79 2.78 -19.54
C THR A 94 -25.31 4.18 -19.92
N LEU A 95 -24.42 4.24 -20.93
CA LEU A 95 -24.44 5.30 -21.94
C LEU A 95 -25.19 4.76 -23.17
N VAL A 96 -26.51 4.62 -23.07
CA VAL A 96 -27.36 4.47 -24.25
C VAL A 96 -27.90 5.85 -24.57
N VAL A 97 -27.14 6.60 -25.38
CA VAL A 97 -27.63 7.83 -26.00
C VAL A 97 -28.68 7.45 -27.05
N ASN A 98 -29.95 7.58 -26.70
CA ASN A 98 -31.05 7.48 -27.66
C ASN A 98 -31.00 8.71 -28.60
N GLN A 99 -30.23 8.62 -29.69
CA GLN A 99 -30.23 9.62 -30.76
C GLN A 99 -31.41 9.46 -31.71
N LYS A 100 -32.70 9.53 -31.31
CA LYS A 100 -33.82 9.66 -32.28
C LYS A 100 -35.05 10.35 -31.70
N GLU A 101 -34.96 11.65 -31.39
CA GLU A 101 -36.14 12.50 -31.45
C GLU A 101 -35.77 13.87 -32.03
N CYS A 102 -35.68 13.94 -33.35
CA CYS A 102 -35.79 15.19 -34.10
C CYS A 102 -36.96 15.04 -35.09
N LEU A 103 -38.19 15.00 -34.55
CA LEU A 103 -39.38 15.21 -35.37
C LEU A 103 -39.58 16.71 -35.53
N HIS A 104 -39.09 17.22 -36.65
CA HIS A 104 -39.35 18.57 -37.13
C HIS A 104 -40.84 18.68 -37.50
N LYS A 105 -41.69 19.08 -36.55
CA LYS A 105 -43.01 19.64 -36.84
C LYS A 105 -42.85 21.15 -37.00
N SER A 106 -42.88 21.63 -38.23
CA SER A 106 -43.49 22.93 -38.51
C SER A 106 -44.17 22.87 -39.87
N LEU A 107 -45.49 22.66 -39.80
CA LEU A 107 -46.44 22.94 -40.86
C LEU A 107 -46.79 24.43 -40.74
N ARG A 108 -46.29 25.26 -41.66
CA ARG A 108 -46.99 26.44 -42.20
C ARG A 108 -46.32 26.92 -43.48
#